data_AF-A0A428TBC7-F1
#
_entry.id   AF-A0A428TBC7-F1
#
_cell.length_a   1.000
_cell.length_b   1.000
_cell.length_c   1.000
_cell.angle_alpha   90.00
_cell.angle_beta   90.00
_cell.angle_gamma   90.00
#
_symmetry.space_group_name_H-M   'P 1'
#
loop_
_entity.id
_entity.type
_entity.pdbx_description
1 polymer ?
#
loop_
_entity_poly.entity_id
_entity_poly.type
_entity_poly.pdbx_seq_one_letter_code
_entity_poly.pdbx_strand_id
1 'polypeptide(L)'
;MYKLVKYSKLGQYDRINKALISLAIQAEEFFGLPLYKGESVRSGNWMALLSTKQVTYSASDAYAGLHLFHVLDQERQKLDPCPPRPEFAEKGLPIKFLTAQDVDESDEILDPDSEASAAVEVDMTNVEVEVELEEPVVQVSPTPTLIPAGQPQKLRDSRIIAAEMKAQELRVKTKDLRVPMSSMRTYFLWHDNKDLTPESIARLLRTPPLQTNTIVSYIMDAIVVNDMPFSKPRLRNEVLVLLAPDAMRKRPRYQAVIDETRQETS
;
A
#
# COMPACT_ATOMS: atom_id res chain seq x y z
N MET A 1 13.86 -4.24 12.83
CA MET A 1 13.98 -3.75 14.21
C MET A 1 12.66 -3.80 14.98
N TYR A 2 11.57 -3.23 14.46
CA TYR A 2 10.26 -3.21 15.13
C TYR A 2 9.82 -4.57 15.72
N LYS A 3 9.85 -5.66 14.94
CA LYS A 3 9.43 -6.99 15.41
C LYS A 3 10.32 -7.55 16.51
N LEU A 4 11.62 -7.27 16.42
CA LEU A 4 12.60 -7.65 17.45
C LEU A 4 12.19 -6.99 18.76
N VAL A 5 12.05 -5.67 18.80
CA VAL A 5 11.69 -4.93 20.01
C VAL A 5 10.33 -5.39 20.57
N LYS A 6 9.30 -5.47 19.72
CA LYS A 6 7.94 -5.81 20.16
C LYS A 6 7.83 -7.24 20.71
N TYR A 7 8.42 -8.23 20.03
CA TYR A 7 8.27 -9.62 20.42
C TYR A 7 9.30 -10.07 21.44
N SER A 8 10.49 -9.46 21.49
CA SER A 8 11.44 -9.69 22.58
C SER A 8 10.86 -9.28 23.93
N LYS A 9 10.13 -8.16 24.01
CA LYS A 9 9.38 -7.77 25.24
C LYS A 9 8.34 -8.79 25.67
N LEU A 10 7.73 -9.49 24.71
CA LEU A 10 6.67 -10.47 24.94
C LEU A 10 7.20 -11.90 25.08
N GLY A 11 8.52 -12.13 24.94
CA GLY A 11 9.13 -13.46 24.89
C GLY A 11 8.70 -14.32 23.69
N GLN A 12 8.12 -13.73 22.65
CA GLN A 12 7.55 -14.44 21.49
C GLN A 12 8.51 -14.47 20.30
N TYR A 13 9.68 -15.11 20.46
CA TYR A 13 10.74 -15.09 19.45
C TYR A 13 10.35 -15.67 18.09
N ASP A 14 9.39 -16.61 18.04
CA ASP A 14 8.88 -17.22 16.79
C ASP A 14 8.27 -16.21 15.81
N ARG A 15 7.83 -15.05 16.32
CA ARG A 15 7.21 -14.00 15.51
C ARG A 15 8.23 -13.00 14.95
N ILE A 16 9.50 -13.13 15.31
CA ILE A 16 10.60 -12.29 14.81
C ILE A 16 10.98 -12.79 13.42
N ASN A 17 10.53 -12.06 12.39
CA ASN A 17 10.85 -12.36 11.00
C ASN A 17 11.11 -11.07 10.20
N LYS A 18 11.53 -11.24 8.95
CA LYS A 18 11.84 -10.14 8.03
C LYS A 18 10.62 -9.59 7.27
N ALA A 19 9.41 -10.08 7.55
CA ALA A 19 8.23 -9.59 6.83
C ALA A 19 7.97 -8.13 7.19
N LEU A 20 7.81 -7.30 6.15
CA LEU A 20 7.66 -5.85 6.28
C LEU A 20 6.36 -5.49 6.98
N ILE A 21 6.39 -4.39 7.73
CA ILE A 21 5.22 -3.77 8.35
C ILE A 21 5.12 -2.35 7.80
N SER A 22 3.89 -1.92 7.48
CA SER A 22 3.62 -0.55 7.02
C SER A 22 4.17 0.48 8.02
N LEU A 23 4.89 1.50 7.54
CA LEU A 23 5.40 2.61 8.35
C LEU A 23 4.30 3.23 9.22
N ALA A 24 3.11 3.46 8.63
CA ALA A 24 1.99 4.03 9.36
C ALA A 24 1.55 3.19 10.58
N ILE A 25 1.63 1.86 10.52
CA ILE A 25 1.28 0.98 11.66
C ILE A 25 2.35 1.12 12.75
N GLN A 26 3.62 1.15 12.36
CA GLN A 26 4.72 1.30 13.31
C GLN A 26 4.69 2.68 14.00
N ALA A 27 4.42 3.73 13.23
CA ALA A 27 4.28 5.10 13.73
C ALA A 27 3.08 5.26 14.67
N GLU A 28 1.91 4.70 14.30
CA GLU A 28 0.72 4.74 15.14
C GLU A 28 0.94 4.03 16.48
N GLU A 29 1.63 2.89 16.48
CA GLU A 29 1.89 2.13 17.70
C GLU A 29 2.93 2.77 18.63
N PHE A 30 4.00 3.35 18.07
CA PHE A 30 5.09 3.92 18.88
C PHE A 30 4.89 5.41 19.21
N PHE A 31 4.18 6.16 18.36
CA PHE A 31 3.93 7.59 18.57
C PHE A 31 2.49 7.89 19.00
N GLY A 32 1.56 6.94 18.89
CA GLY A 32 0.13 7.18 19.13
C GLY A 32 -0.53 8.05 18.06
N LEU A 33 0.19 8.36 16.97
CA LEU A 33 -0.24 9.30 15.94
C LEU A 33 -0.33 8.58 14.59
N PRO A 34 -1.52 8.52 13.95
CA PRO A 34 -1.65 7.88 12.65
C PRO A 34 -0.97 8.72 11.57
N LEU A 35 -0.08 8.10 10.80
CA LEU A 35 0.55 8.77 9.66
C LEU A 35 -0.46 9.00 8.55
N TYR A 36 -0.61 10.26 8.11
CA TYR A 36 -1.56 10.62 7.05
C TYR A 36 -1.23 9.89 5.75
N LYS A 37 -2.15 9.04 5.28
CA LYS A 37 -1.95 8.17 4.10
C LYS A 37 -2.31 8.83 2.77
N GLY A 38 -2.81 10.07 2.78
CA GLY A 38 -3.17 10.89 1.61
C GLY A 38 -3.39 10.10 0.33
N GLU A 39 -4.59 9.53 0.16
CA GLU A 39 -4.87 8.51 -0.87
C GLU A 39 -4.53 8.97 -2.30
N SER A 40 -4.55 10.29 -2.56
CA SER A 40 -4.18 10.89 -3.85
C SER A 40 -2.73 11.39 -3.95
N VAL A 41 -2.06 11.66 -2.83
CA VAL A 41 -0.72 12.29 -2.80
C VAL A 41 0.36 11.27 -3.14
N ARG A 42 0.22 10.04 -2.64
CA ARG A 42 1.17 8.94 -2.89
C ARG A 42 1.29 8.59 -4.37
N SER A 43 0.16 8.57 -5.06
CA SER A 43 0.06 8.25 -6.49
C SER A 43 0.16 9.47 -7.41
N GLY A 44 0.51 10.65 -6.86
CA GLY A 44 0.69 11.87 -7.64
C GLY A 44 1.92 11.81 -8.55
N ASN A 45 2.01 12.78 -9.46
CA ASN A 45 3.20 12.92 -10.31
C ASN A 45 4.35 13.55 -9.48
N TRP A 46 5.37 12.76 -9.14
CA TRP A 46 6.56 13.19 -8.39
C TRP A 46 7.69 13.74 -9.27
N MET A 47 7.53 13.68 -10.59
CA MET A 47 8.50 14.25 -11.56
C MET A 47 8.18 15.70 -11.94
N ALA A 48 7.01 16.21 -11.52
CA ALA A 48 6.61 17.60 -11.71
C ALA A 48 6.98 18.45 -10.49
N LEU A 49 6.80 19.77 -10.59
CA LEU A 49 6.90 20.67 -9.44
C LEU A 49 6.01 20.17 -8.29
N LEU A 50 6.63 19.99 -7.12
CA LEU A 50 5.97 19.40 -5.96
C LEU A 50 4.92 20.37 -5.41
N SER A 51 3.69 19.87 -5.28
CA SER A 51 2.65 20.58 -4.55
C SER A 51 2.99 20.65 -3.05
N THR A 52 2.49 21.66 -2.33
CA THR A 52 2.67 21.77 -0.88
C THR A 52 2.25 20.49 -0.15
N LYS A 53 1.19 19.82 -0.62
CA LYS A 53 0.74 18.53 -0.06
C LYS A 53 1.76 17.42 -0.25
N GLN A 54 2.41 17.33 -1.41
CA GLN A 54 3.50 16.37 -1.65
C GLN A 54 4.73 16.67 -0.81
N VAL A 55 5.10 17.95 -0.67
CA VAL A 55 6.21 18.39 0.19
C VAL A 55 5.94 17.97 1.64
N THR A 56 4.80 18.36 2.21
CA THR A 56 4.42 17.99 3.58
C THR A 56 4.36 16.48 3.78
N TYR A 57 3.81 15.75 2.81
CA TYR A 57 3.75 14.28 2.84
C TYR A 57 5.15 13.66 2.87
N SER A 58 6.05 14.09 1.97
CA SER A 58 7.42 13.58 1.92
C SER A 58 8.23 13.92 3.16
N ALA A 59 8.07 15.15 3.68
CA ALA A 59 8.73 15.58 4.92
C ALA A 59 8.24 14.75 6.11
N SER A 60 6.93 14.47 6.18
CA SER A 60 6.34 13.65 7.24
C SER A 60 6.84 12.21 7.21
N ASP A 61 6.92 11.57 6.03
CA ASP A 61 7.45 10.22 5.88
C ASP A 61 8.94 10.14 6.29
N ALA A 62 9.76 11.12 5.90
CA ALA A 62 11.17 11.19 6.27
C ALA A 62 11.37 11.41 7.78
N TYR A 63 10.62 12.34 8.36
CA TYR A 63 10.64 12.63 9.79
C TYR A 63 10.24 11.41 10.62
N ALA A 64 9.13 10.77 10.26
CA ALA A 64 8.62 9.58 10.94
C ALA A 64 9.60 8.42 10.86
N GLY A 65 10.21 8.17 9.70
CA GLY A 65 11.20 7.11 9.52
C GLY A 65 12.42 7.26 10.43
N LEU A 66 13.00 8.47 10.48
CA LEU A 66 14.16 8.77 11.31
C LEU A 66 13.84 8.66 12.80
N HIS A 67 12.73 9.24 13.25
CA HIS A 67 12.32 9.18 14.65
C HIS A 67 12.00 7.76 15.09
N LEU A 68 11.35 6.98 14.22
CA LEU A 68 10.98 5.61 14.53
C LEU A 68 12.22 4.74 14.73
N PHE A 69 13.27 4.97 13.96
CA PHE A 69 14.55 4.27 14.17
C PHE A 69 15.13 4.57 15.56
N HIS A 70 15.22 5.84 15.95
CA HIS A 70 15.78 6.22 17.25
C HIS A 70 14.97 5.67 18.42
N VAL A 71 13.64 5.80 18.38
CA VAL A 71 12.75 5.26 19.41
C VAL A 71 12.88 3.74 19.50
N LEU A 72 12.90 3.04 18.37
CA LEU A 72 13.08 1.59 18.38
C LEU A 72 14.46 1.18 18.92
N ASP A 73 15.54 1.95 18.66
CA ASP A 73 16.88 1.59 19.13
C ASP A 73 17.00 1.83 20.63
N GLN A 74 16.40 2.91 21.13
CA GLN A 74 16.27 3.16 22.57
C GLN A 74 15.48 2.04 23.26
N GLU A 75 14.34 1.64 22.68
CA GLU A 75 13.54 0.54 23.23
C GLU A 75 14.25 -0.81 23.14
N ARG A 76 15.13 -1.02 22.16
CA ARG A 76 16.01 -2.20 22.07
C ARG A 76 17.05 -2.19 23.19
N GLN A 77 17.69 -1.04 23.44
CA GLN A 77 18.72 -0.89 24.48
C GLN A 77 18.18 -1.14 25.89
N LYS A 78 16.88 -0.90 26.12
CA LYS A 78 16.20 -1.19 27.39
C LYS A 78 15.89 -2.68 27.63
N LEU A 79 16.09 -3.55 26.64
CA LEU A 79 15.87 -4.99 26.79
C LEU A 79 17.06 -5.64 27.46
N ASP A 80 16.80 -6.63 28.31
CA ASP A 80 17.80 -7.42 29.00
C ASP A 80 17.57 -8.94 28.75
N PRO A 81 18.48 -9.66 28.07
CA PRO A 81 19.71 -9.16 27.46
C PRO A 81 19.44 -8.27 26.23
N CYS A 82 20.27 -7.26 26.03
CA CYS A 82 20.13 -6.30 24.93
C CYS A 82 20.43 -6.99 23.59
N PRO A 83 19.43 -7.24 22.73
CA PRO A 83 19.65 -7.99 21.50
C PRO A 83 20.47 -7.14 20.52
N PRO A 84 21.38 -7.74 19.73
CA PRO A 84 22.18 -6.99 18.77
C PRO A 84 21.30 -6.30 17.73
N ARG A 85 21.80 -5.19 17.17
CA ARG A 85 21.09 -4.49 16.10
C ARG A 85 20.96 -5.44 14.90
N PRO A 86 19.78 -5.51 14.25
CA PRO A 86 19.64 -6.24 13.00
C PRO A 86 20.62 -5.70 11.96
N GLU A 87 21.27 -6.61 11.23
CA GLU A 87 22.17 -6.23 10.15
C GLU A 87 21.40 -5.54 9.00
N PHE A 88 22.13 -4.79 8.16
CA PHE A 88 21.60 -4.20 6.93
C PHE A 88 20.84 -5.23 6.07
N ALA A 89 19.69 -4.82 5.55
CA ALA A 89 18.77 -5.69 4.82
C ALA A 89 19.43 -6.35 3.59
N GLU A 90 20.33 -5.63 2.92
CA GLU A 90 21.09 -6.07 1.74
C GLU A 90 22.01 -7.29 1.99
N LYS A 91 22.50 -7.47 3.23
CA LYS A 91 23.37 -8.61 3.56
C LYS A 91 22.59 -9.92 3.71
N GLY A 92 21.27 -9.87 3.76
CA GLY A 92 20.44 -11.08 3.84
C GLY A 92 20.60 -11.91 5.12
N LEU A 93 21.38 -11.45 6.10
CA LEU A 93 21.66 -12.22 7.32
C LEU A 93 20.42 -12.37 8.22
N PRO A 94 20.24 -13.50 8.92
CA PRO A 94 19.16 -13.68 9.88
C PRO A 94 19.16 -12.60 10.98
N ILE A 95 17.97 -12.30 11.50
CA ILE A 95 17.85 -11.38 12.65
C ILE A 95 18.32 -12.16 13.88
N LYS A 96 19.44 -11.73 14.47
CA LYS A 96 19.94 -12.27 15.73
C LYS A 96 19.10 -11.74 16.89
N PHE A 97 18.74 -12.61 17.81
CA PHE A 97 18.12 -12.27 19.10
C PHE A 97 18.79 -13.13 20.16
N LEU A 98 19.15 -12.53 21.30
CA LEU A 98 19.73 -13.26 22.42
C LEU A 98 18.58 -13.87 23.20
N THR A 99 18.62 -15.18 23.44
CA THR A 99 17.77 -15.77 24.46
C THR A 99 18.51 -15.74 25.79
N ALA A 100 17.79 -15.60 26.91
CA ALA A 100 18.40 -15.66 28.24
C ALA A 100 19.05 -17.03 28.56
N GLN A 101 18.93 -18.01 27.65
CA GLN A 101 19.57 -19.33 27.72
C GLN A 101 20.93 -19.40 27.00
N ASP A 102 21.32 -18.35 26.26
CA ASP A 102 22.58 -18.29 25.51
C ASP A 102 23.71 -17.54 26.25
N VAL A 103 23.55 -17.28 27.56
CA VAL A 103 24.60 -16.66 28.38
C VAL A 103 25.47 -17.76 28.97
N ASP A 104 26.55 -18.08 28.26
CA ASP A 104 27.68 -18.84 28.81
C ASP A 104 28.36 -17.96 29.87
N GLU A 105 28.32 -18.41 31.13
CA GLU A 105 29.05 -17.83 32.26
C GLU A 105 30.55 -18.14 32.13
N SER A 106 31.24 -17.45 31.21
CA SER A 106 32.70 -17.29 31.29
C SER A 106 33.16 -16.18 30.36
N ASP A 107 33.32 -14.98 30.90
CA ASP A 107 34.67 -14.40 30.91
C ASP A 107 34.76 -13.24 31.92
N GLU A 108 35.83 -13.30 32.70
CA GLU A 108 36.10 -12.50 33.87
C GLU A 108 36.40 -11.03 33.55
N ILE A 109 36.05 -10.22 34.54
CA ILE A 109 36.30 -8.79 34.71
C ILE A 109 37.81 -8.48 34.71
N LEU A 110 38.23 -7.46 33.95
CA LEU A 110 39.38 -6.62 34.30
C LEU A 110 39.17 -5.17 33.81
N ASP A 111 38.64 -4.32 34.69
CA ASP A 111 38.96 -2.89 34.79
C ASP A 111 39.98 -2.75 35.94
N PRO A 112 41.03 -1.87 35.87
CA PRO A 112 40.78 -0.42 36.01
C PRO A 112 41.76 0.56 35.31
N ASP A 113 41.25 1.78 35.08
CA ASP A 113 41.89 3.11 34.97
C ASP A 113 42.98 3.43 33.91
N SER A 114 42.67 4.39 33.03
CA SER A 114 43.54 5.56 32.77
C SER A 114 42.78 6.69 32.07
N GLU A 115 42.70 7.84 32.75
CA GLU A 115 42.21 9.14 32.26
C GLU A 115 43.00 9.67 31.05
N ALA A 116 42.34 10.36 30.11
CA ALA A 116 42.78 11.67 29.59
C ALA A 116 41.78 12.25 28.54
N SER A 117 41.07 13.30 28.97
CA SER A 117 40.75 14.55 28.28
C SER A 117 40.62 14.62 26.75
N ALA A 118 39.44 15.04 26.28
CA ALA A 118 39.31 16.25 25.46
C ALA A 118 37.84 16.73 25.41
N ALA A 119 37.57 17.83 26.13
CA ALA A 119 36.36 18.62 26.01
C ALA A 119 36.43 19.48 24.74
N VAL A 120 35.32 19.61 24.02
CA VAL A 120 35.02 20.80 23.21
C VAL A 120 33.54 21.10 23.40
N GLU A 121 33.27 22.08 24.26
CA GLU A 121 32.00 22.82 24.27
C GLU A 121 32.02 23.83 23.12
N VAL A 122 30.92 23.94 22.38
CA VAL A 122 30.45 25.23 21.86
C VAL A 122 28.93 25.24 21.90
N ASP A 123 28.42 25.89 22.94
CA ASP A 123 27.14 26.58 23.00
C ASP A 123 27.10 27.71 21.96
N MET A 124 25.94 27.95 21.33
CA MET A 124 25.46 29.30 20.97
C MET A 124 24.06 29.23 20.34
N THR A 125 23.07 29.53 21.19
CA THR A 125 22.06 30.61 21.02
C THR A 125 21.27 30.75 19.71
N ASN A 126 19.96 30.52 19.86
CA ASN A 126 18.82 31.35 19.43
C ASN A 126 19.02 32.27 18.21
N VAL A 127 18.38 31.93 17.08
CA VAL A 127 18.00 32.92 16.06
C VAL A 127 16.52 32.74 15.75
N GLU A 128 15.73 33.64 16.34
CA GLU A 128 14.36 33.95 15.94
C GLU A 128 14.42 34.59 14.54
N VAL A 129 13.65 34.06 13.59
CA VAL A 129 13.36 34.75 12.33
C VAL A 129 11.84 34.77 12.18
N GLU A 130 11.28 35.93 12.51
CA GLU A 130 9.97 36.39 12.07
C GLU A 130 9.92 36.33 10.55
N VAL A 131 8.91 35.66 9.98
CA VAL A 131 8.60 35.80 8.56
C VAL A 131 7.19 36.38 8.45
N GLU A 132 7.23 37.64 8.08
CA GLU A 132 6.16 38.56 7.76
C GLU A 132 5.22 38.00 6.69
N LEU A 133 3.92 38.16 6.96
CA LEU A 133 2.80 37.77 6.10
C LEU A 133 2.69 38.75 4.93
N GLU A 134 2.91 38.27 3.70
CA GLU A 134 2.40 38.95 2.51
C GLU A 134 1.62 37.99 1.62
N GLU A 135 0.31 38.24 1.55
CA GLU A 135 -0.58 37.73 0.51
C GLU A 135 -0.27 38.43 -0.82
N PRO A 136 -0.36 37.73 -1.96
CA PRO A 136 -0.86 38.41 -3.14
C PRO A 136 -2.05 37.67 -3.77
N VAL A 137 -3.16 38.42 -3.77
CA VAL A 137 -4.34 38.29 -4.62
C VAL A 137 -3.91 38.27 -6.09
N VAL A 138 -4.23 37.20 -6.83
CA VAL A 138 -4.43 37.29 -8.29
C VAL A 138 -5.60 36.41 -8.73
N GLN A 139 -6.43 37.00 -9.57
CA GLN A 139 -7.78 36.64 -9.97
C GLN A 139 -7.84 35.54 -11.04
N VAL A 140 -8.92 34.75 -10.93
CA VAL A 140 -9.65 33.89 -11.90
C VAL A 140 -9.39 34.09 -13.41
N SER A 141 -9.10 32.97 -14.12
CA SER A 141 -9.83 32.41 -15.30
C SER A 141 -9.08 31.23 -15.97
N PRO A 142 -9.74 30.32 -16.74
CA PRO A 142 -9.33 28.91 -16.86
C PRO A 142 -8.72 28.46 -18.21
N THR A 143 -7.94 27.36 -18.16
CA THR A 143 -7.59 26.42 -19.29
C THR A 143 -6.45 26.89 -20.24
N PRO A 144 -5.63 26.03 -20.90
CA PRO A 144 -5.58 24.56 -20.99
C PRO A 144 -4.27 23.89 -20.52
N THR A 145 -4.45 22.64 -20.09
CA THR A 145 -3.49 21.56 -19.87
C THR A 145 -2.42 21.44 -20.95
N LEU A 146 -1.14 21.49 -20.56
CA LEU A 146 0.00 21.03 -21.35
C LEU A 146 0.63 19.80 -20.68
N ILE A 147 0.61 18.68 -21.41
CA ILE A 147 1.15 17.37 -21.03
C ILE A 147 2.65 17.34 -21.39
N PRO A 148 3.57 16.90 -20.50
CA PRO A 148 4.91 16.48 -20.92
C PRO A 148 4.94 14.97 -21.22
N ALA A 149 5.36 14.65 -22.45
CA ALA A 149 5.46 13.31 -23.01
C ALA A 149 6.55 12.46 -22.33
N GLY A 150 6.23 11.20 -22.04
CA GLY A 150 7.19 10.28 -21.42
C GLY A 150 6.70 8.83 -21.23
N GLN A 151 5.91 8.31 -22.16
CA GLN A 151 5.71 6.89 -22.50
C GLN A 151 4.74 6.87 -23.69
N PRO A 152 4.85 5.95 -24.67
CA PRO A 152 3.81 5.80 -25.67
C PRO A 152 2.56 5.31 -24.94
N GLN A 153 1.74 6.24 -24.45
CA GLN A 153 0.37 5.96 -24.13
C GLN A 153 -0.23 5.51 -25.46
N LYS A 154 -0.29 4.19 -25.68
CA LYS A 154 -1.24 3.60 -26.62
C LYS A 154 -2.53 4.36 -26.39
N LEU A 155 -3.01 5.01 -27.45
CA LEU A 155 -4.30 5.71 -27.50
C LEU A 155 -5.26 4.96 -26.57
N ARG A 156 -5.58 5.54 -25.40
CA ARG A 156 -6.40 4.84 -24.41
C ARG A 156 -7.70 4.48 -25.12
N ASP A 157 -7.95 3.18 -25.29
CA ASP A 157 -9.06 2.72 -26.12
C ASP A 157 -10.35 3.40 -25.67
N SER A 158 -11.12 3.94 -26.61
CA SER A 158 -12.35 4.68 -26.31
C SER A 158 -13.33 3.87 -25.46
N ARG A 159 -13.27 2.53 -25.57
CA ARG A 159 -14.03 1.57 -24.76
C ARG A 159 -13.66 1.61 -23.27
N ILE A 160 -12.38 1.79 -22.94
CA ILE A 160 -11.92 1.90 -21.54
C ILE A 160 -12.43 3.20 -20.92
N ILE A 161 -12.34 4.31 -21.67
CA ILE A 161 -12.80 5.63 -21.20
C ILE A 161 -14.31 5.59 -20.94
N ALA A 162 -15.09 5.02 -21.86
CA ALA A 162 -16.52 4.85 -21.69
C ALA A 162 -16.88 4.00 -20.45
N ALA A 163 -16.14 2.90 -20.22
CA ALA A 163 -16.34 2.04 -19.05
C ALA A 163 -15.98 2.75 -17.74
N GLU A 164 -14.93 3.57 -17.72
CA GLU A 164 -14.56 4.39 -16.55
C GLU A 164 -15.60 5.46 -16.24
N MET A 165 -16.13 6.14 -17.25
CA MET A 165 -17.18 7.14 -17.07
C MET A 165 -18.43 6.53 -16.45
N LYS A 166 -18.89 5.37 -16.93
CA LYS A 166 -20.04 4.65 -16.35
C LYS A 166 -19.78 4.19 -14.92
N ALA A 167 -18.58 3.67 -14.64
CA ALA A 167 -18.19 3.30 -13.28
C ALA A 167 -18.23 4.50 -12.33
N GLN A 168 -17.78 5.66 -12.79
CA GLN A 168 -17.78 6.89 -12.00
C GLN A 168 -19.20 7.42 -11.79
N GLU A 169 -20.04 7.40 -12.80
CA GLU A 169 -21.45 7.79 -12.69
C GLU A 169 -22.19 6.92 -11.68
N LEU A 170 -22.00 5.60 -11.74
CA LEU A 170 -22.60 4.67 -10.78
C LEU A 170 -22.13 4.96 -9.35
N ARG A 171 -20.85 5.32 -9.17
CA ARG A 171 -20.25 5.69 -7.88
C ARG A 171 -20.77 7.01 -7.32
N VAL A 172 -21.11 7.96 -8.17
CA VAL A 172 -21.74 9.21 -7.74
C VAL A 172 -23.21 8.98 -7.39
N LYS A 173 -23.91 8.18 -8.20
CA LYS A 173 -25.34 7.89 -8.02
C LYS A 173 -25.63 7.04 -6.79
N THR A 174 -24.74 6.10 -6.49
CA THR A 174 -24.89 5.17 -5.37
C THR A 174 -23.74 5.41 -4.40
N LYS A 175 -24.01 5.82 -3.16
CA LYS A 175 -22.92 6.14 -2.20
C LYS A 175 -22.32 4.90 -1.51
N ASP A 176 -22.95 3.72 -1.61
CA ASP A 176 -22.48 2.47 -0.98
C ASP A 176 -21.86 1.46 -1.97
N LEU A 177 -21.07 1.91 -2.96
CA LEU A 177 -20.30 0.95 -3.76
C LEU A 177 -19.10 0.45 -2.98
N ARG A 178 -19.22 -0.80 -2.54
CA ARG A 178 -18.17 -1.55 -1.85
C ARG A 178 -17.14 -2.15 -2.80
N VAL A 179 -17.35 -2.05 -4.12
CA VAL A 179 -16.48 -2.66 -5.14
C VAL A 179 -15.42 -1.67 -5.62
N PRO A 180 -14.16 -2.12 -5.81
CA PRO A 180 -13.10 -1.30 -6.39
C PRO A 180 -13.44 -0.83 -7.81
N MET A 181 -12.98 0.38 -8.18
CA MET A 181 -13.19 0.95 -9.51
C MET A 181 -12.59 0.08 -10.64
N SER A 182 -11.51 -0.66 -10.35
CA SER A 182 -10.91 -1.61 -11.29
C SER A 182 -11.89 -2.72 -11.69
N SER A 183 -12.64 -3.24 -10.72
CA SER A 183 -13.65 -4.29 -10.95
C SER A 183 -14.86 -3.75 -11.69
N MET A 184 -15.30 -2.53 -11.33
CA MET A 184 -16.40 -1.82 -12.00
C MET A 184 -16.10 -1.56 -13.48
N ARG A 185 -14.91 -1.01 -13.78
CA ARG A 185 -14.46 -0.74 -15.14
C ARG A 185 -14.38 -2.02 -15.96
N THR A 186 -13.83 -3.09 -15.37
CA THR A 186 -13.71 -4.39 -16.04
C THR A 186 -15.08 -4.98 -16.36
N TYR A 187 -16.03 -4.86 -15.44
CA TYR A 187 -17.41 -5.28 -15.64
C TYR A 187 -18.08 -4.52 -16.78
N PHE A 188 -18.03 -3.17 -16.80
CA PHE A 188 -18.66 -2.38 -17.87
C PHE A 188 -18.01 -2.65 -19.24
N LEU A 189 -16.69 -2.83 -19.26
CA LEU A 189 -15.97 -3.18 -20.47
C LEU A 189 -16.44 -4.55 -21.02
N TRP A 190 -16.63 -5.54 -20.15
CA TRP A 190 -17.19 -6.84 -20.54
C TRP A 190 -18.66 -6.73 -20.93
N HIS A 191 -19.50 -6.11 -20.11
CA HIS A 191 -20.95 -6.03 -20.30
C HIS A 191 -21.35 -5.34 -21.60
N ASP A 192 -20.75 -4.18 -21.90
CA ASP A 192 -21.14 -3.36 -23.05
C ASP A 192 -20.55 -3.86 -24.38
N ASN A 193 -19.42 -4.58 -24.33
CA ASN A 193 -18.71 -5.04 -25.51
C ASN A 193 -18.82 -6.57 -25.61
N LYS A 194 -19.78 -7.05 -26.40
CA LYS A 194 -20.03 -8.49 -26.61
C LYS A 194 -18.91 -9.22 -27.36
N ASP A 195 -18.06 -8.46 -28.05
CA ASP A 195 -16.93 -8.94 -28.84
C ASP A 195 -15.65 -9.16 -28.00
N LEU A 196 -15.62 -8.69 -26.75
CA LEU A 196 -14.44 -8.79 -25.88
C LEU A 196 -14.53 -9.99 -24.93
N THR A 197 -13.58 -10.91 -25.06
CA THR A 197 -13.36 -12.01 -24.13
C THR A 197 -12.51 -11.56 -22.93
N PRO A 198 -12.57 -12.26 -21.77
CA PRO A 198 -11.78 -11.91 -20.59
C PRO A 198 -10.26 -11.83 -20.85
N GLU A 199 -9.72 -12.64 -21.76
CA GLU A 199 -8.31 -12.58 -22.14
C GLU A 199 -7.97 -11.33 -22.96
N SER A 200 -8.83 -10.94 -23.90
CA SER A 200 -8.65 -9.72 -24.68
C SER A 200 -8.67 -8.48 -23.78
N ILE A 201 -9.59 -8.45 -22.80
CA ILE A 201 -9.69 -7.40 -21.79
C ILE A 201 -8.40 -7.31 -20.96
N ALA A 202 -7.75 -8.44 -20.68
CA ALA A 202 -6.50 -8.48 -19.91
C ALA A 202 -5.36 -7.73 -20.60
N ARG A 203 -5.26 -7.91 -21.91
CA ARG A 203 -4.28 -7.26 -22.78
C ARG A 203 -4.63 -5.79 -23.00
N LEU A 204 -5.92 -5.47 -23.01
CA LEU A 204 -6.42 -4.11 -23.20
C LEU A 204 -6.16 -3.21 -21.98
N LEU A 205 -6.29 -3.75 -20.77
CA LEU A 205 -6.20 -2.96 -19.55
C LEU A 205 -4.77 -2.61 -19.10
N ARG A 206 -3.76 -3.43 -19.41
CA ARG A 206 -2.37 -3.18 -18.96
C ARG A 206 -1.32 -3.92 -19.80
N THR A 207 -0.11 -3.37 -19.82
CA THR A 207 1.12 -4.04 -20.24
C THR A 207 2.10 -4.10 -19.05
N PRO A 208 2.53 -5.27 -18.55
CA PRO A 208 2.15 -6.63 -18.97
C PRO A 208 0.68 -6.96 -18.63
N PRO A 209 0.05 -7.87 -19.41
CA PRO A 209 -1.36 -8.21 -19.28
C PRO A 209 -1.68 -8.75 -17.89
N LEU A 210 -2.91 -8.49 -17.42
CA LEU A 210 -3.41 -9.09 -16.18
C LEU A 210 -3.64 -10.60 -16.36
N GLN A 211 -3.66 -11.35 -15.26
CA GLN A 211 -4.08 -12.74 -15.30
C GLN A 211 -5.59 -12.82 -15.58
N THR A 212 -6.00 -13.79 -16.39
CA THR A 212 -7.42 -14.05 -16.74
C THR A 212 -8.26 -14.31 -15.49
N ASN A 213 -7.74 -15.08 -14.53
CA ASN A 213 -8.39 -15.32 -13.23
C ASN A 213 -8.69 -14.03 -12.44
N THR A 214 -7.82 -13.02 -12.53
CA THR A 214 -8.02 -11.73 -11.86
C THR A 214 -9.21 -10.98 -12.46
N ILE A 215 -9.35 -11.02 -13.79
CA ILE A 215 -10.43 -10.36 -14.51
C ILE A 215 -11.76 -11.05 -14.27
N VAL A 216 -11.75 -12.38 -14.28
CA VAL A 216 -12.89 -13.20 -13.87
C VAL A 216 -13.34 -12.82 -12.46
N SER A 217 -12.39 -12.71 -11.51
CA SER A 217 -12.70 -12.29 -10.13
C SER A 217 -13.29 -10.87 -10.08
N TYR A 218 -12.77 -9.95 -10.88
CA TYR A 218 -13.28 -8.58 -10.98
C TYR A 218 -14.71 -8.51 -11.52
N ILE A 219 -15.04 -9.32 -12.52
CA ILE A 219 -16.40 -9.41 -13.06
C ILE A 219 -17.35 -10.00 -12.00
N MET A 220 -16.93 -11.10 -11.35
CA MET A 220 -17.73 -11.75 -10.31
C MET A 220 -17.94 -10.84 -9.08
N ASP A 221 -16.91 -10.11 -8.65
CA ASP A 221 -17.01 -9.18 -7.53
C ASP A 221 -17.99 -8.02 -7.84
N ALA A 222 -18.01 -7.53 -9.08
CA ALA A 222 -18.96 -6.50 -9.50
C ALA A 222 -20.42 -7.00 -9.45
N ILE A 223 -20.67 -8.22 -9.95
CA ILE A 223 -22.00 -8.83 -9.97
C ILE A 223 -22.48 -9.14 -8.55
N VAL A 224 -21.65 -9.80 -7.74
CA VAL A 224 -22.07 -10.34 -6.44
C VAL A 224 -22.25 -9.24 -5.39
N VAL A 225 -21.46 -8.18 -5.44
CA VAL A 225 -21.47 -7.15 -4.38
C VAL A 225 -22.44 -6.00 -4.68
N ASN A 226 -22.69 -5.68 -5.96
CA ASN A 226 -23.62 -4.61 -6.34
C ASN A 226 -24.85 -5.09 -7.12
N ASP A 227 -25.07 -6.41 -7.21
CA ASP A 227 -26.21 -7.00 -7.93
C ASP A 227 -26.33 -6.47 -9.37
N MET A 228 -25.18 -6.42 -10.06
CA MET A 228 -25.12 -5.82 -11.39
C MET A 228 -25.78 -6.75 -12.43
N PRO A 229 -26.57 -6.21 -13.38
CA PRO A 229 -27.34 -7.01 -14.32
C PRO A 229 -26.42 -7.74 -15.33
N PHE A 230 -26.38 -9.07 -15.27
CA PHE A 230 -25.49 -9.85 -16.13
C PHE A 230 -26.27 -10.74 -17.11
N SER A 231 -25.65 -11.03 -18.26
CA SER A 231 -26.16 -12.04 -19.17
C SER A 231 -25.72 -13.43 -18.71
N LYS A 232 -26.66 -14.20 -18.16
CA LYS A 232 -26.47 -15.59 -17.69
C LYS A 232 -25.74 -16.51 -18.70
N PRO A 233 -26.12 -16.58 -19.99
CA PRO A 233 -25.43 -17.47 -20.94
C PRO A 233 -23.98 -17.03 -21.20
N ARG A 234 -23.73 -15.72 -21.20
CA ARG A 234 -22.40 -15.17 -21.42
C ARG A 234 -21.48 -15.39 -20.23
N LEU A 235 -21.98 -15.14 -19.01
CA LEU A 235 -21.23 -15.39 -17.78
C LEU A 235 -20.83 -16.87 -17.69
N ARG A 236 -21.75 -17.77 -18.04
CA ARG A 236 -21.47 -19.21 -18.05
C ARG A 236 -20.38 -19.60 -19.05
N ASN A 237 -20.49 -19.16 -20.30
CA ASN A 237 -19.60 -19.62 -21.37
C ASN A 237 -18.22 -18.97 -21.31
N GLU A 238 -18.12 -17.71 -20.88
CA GLU A 238 -16.86 -16.96 -20.91
C GLU A 238 -16.17 -16.86 -19.55
N VAL A 239 -16.93 -16.75 -18.46
CA VAL A 239 -16.38 -16.38 -17.13
C VAL A 239 -16.29 -17.61 -16.23
N LEU A 240 -17.34 -18.45 -16.17
CA LEU A 240 -17.34 -19.65 -15.32
C LEU A 240 -16.41 -20.74 -15.85
N VAL A 241 -16.21 -20.86 -17.16
CA VAL A 241 -15.26 -21.82 -17.76
C VAL A 241 -13.81 -21.48 -17.37
N LEU A 242 -13.51 -20.19 -17.18
CA LEU A 242 -12.16 -19.72 -16.83
C LEU A 242 -11.93 -19.63 -15.31
N LEU A 243 -12.97 -19.81 -14.50
CA LEU A 243 -12.86 -19.71 -13.05
C LEU A 243 -12.29 -21.01 -12.48
N ALA A 244 -11.13 -20.94 -11.84
CA ALA A 244 -10.53 -22.10 -11.20
C ALA A 244 -11.47 -22.72 -10.12
N PRO A 245 -11.57 -24.05 -10.01
CA PRO A 245 -12.43 -24.72 -9.02
C PRO A 245 -12.13 -24.29 -7.57
N ASP A 246 -10.87 -24.00 -7.28
CA ASP A 246 -10.43 -23.51 -5.96
C ASP A 246 -10.98 -22.11 -5.64
N ALA A 247 -11.10 -21.24 -6.65
CA ALA A 247 -11.65 -19.90 -6.46
C ALA A 247 -13.16 -19.95 -6.18
N MET A 248 -13.87 -20.92 -6.79
CA MET A 248 -15.29 -21.20 -6.50
C MET A 248 -15.48 -21.65 -5.04
N ARG A 249 -14.62 -22.54 -4.55
CA ARG A 249 -14.72 -23.09 -3.18
C ARG A 249 -14.35 -22.08 -2.10
N LYS A 250 -13.40 -21.18 -2.37
CA LYS A 250 -12.89 -20.20 -1.39
C LYS A 250 -13.82 -19.00 -1.16
N ARG A 251 -14.75 -18.73 -2.07
CA ARG A 251 -15.65 -17.56 -2.01
C ARG A 251 -17.12 -18.01 -2.07
N PRO A 252 -17.75 -18.30 -0.93
CA PRO A 252 -19.14 -18.81 -0.89
C PRO A 252 -20.15 -17.83 -1.52
N ARG A 253 -19.80 -16.54 -1.58
CA ARG A 253 -20.63 -15.49 -2.19
C ARG A 253 -20.82 -15.69 -3.70
N TYR A 254 -19.90 -16.38 -4.37
CA TYR A 254 -20.01 -16.65 -5.81
C TYR A 254 -20.99 -17.78 -6.13
N GLN A 255 -21.29 -18.62 -5.14
CA GLN A 255 -22.08 -19.83 -5.32
C GLN A 255 -23.54 -19.50 -5.70
N ALA A 256 -24.11 -18.44 -5.12
CA ALA A 256 -25.46 -17.98 -5.46
C ALA A 256 -25.61 -17.64 -6.95
N VAL A 257 -24.66 -16.88 -7.50
CA VAL A 257 -24.65 -16.51 -8.93
C VAL A 257 -24.41 -17.72 -9.83
N ILE A 258 -23.55 -18.65 -9.40
CA ILE A 258 -23.31 -19.90 -10.13
C ILE A 258 -24.59 -20.73 -10.20
N ASP A 259 -25.33 -20.85 -9.09
CA ASP A 259 -26.57 -21.61 -9.03
C ASP A 259 -27.68 -20.94 -9.87
N GLU A 260 -27.77 -19.61 -9.85
CA GLU A 260 -28.71 -18.86 -10.68
C GLU A 260 -28.46 -19.07 -12.18
N THR A 261 -27.20 -19.15 -12.62
CA THR A 261 -26.86 -19.46 -14.03
C THR A 261 -27.14 -20.91 -14.43
N ARG A 262 -27.37 -21.82 -13.48
CA ARG A 262 -27.67 -23.25 -13.73
C ARG A 262 -29.18 -23.53 -13.79
N GLN A 263 -30.00 -22.78 -13.06
CA GLN A 263 -31.45 -23.05 -12.92
C GLN A 263 -32.27 -22.76 -14.19
N GLU A 264 -31.78 -21.93 -15.11
CA GLU A 264 -32.53 -21.52 -16.32
C GLU A 264 -32.42 -22.52 -17.49
N THR A 265 -31.76 -23.67 -17.28
CA THR A 265 -31.60 -24.74 -18.28
C THR A 265 -32.50 -25.96 -18.04
N SER A 266 -33.48 -25.87 -17.15
CA SER A 266 -34.53 -26.90 -16.96
C SER A 266 -35.89 -26.44 -17.48
#